data_AF-A0A434LS06-F1
#
_entry.id   AF-A0A434LS06-F1
#
_cell.length_a   1.000
_cell.length_b   1.000
_cell.length_c   1.000
_cell.angle_alpha   90.00
_cell.angle_beta   90.00
_cell.angle_gamma   90.00
#
_symmetry.space_group_name_H-M   'P 1'
#
loop_
_entity.id
_entity.type
_entity.pdbx_description
1 polymer ?
#
loop_
_entity_poly.entity_id
_entity_poly.type
_entity_poly.pdbx_seq_one_letter_code
_entity_poly.pdbx_strand_id
1 'polypeptide(L)'
;MMTLQRRYPVAIAVAACLVCSPALTQSATERHVWQEKRKYEPYSRTAESITGAIRLSGNPDFASPGSKMTITFGNGKNVDLTSLGASWRQWDETDKKKATAEVFKISRDPGALKNGNTLCGDLTSGPAQYIVFLEKSSFGDSPLLGMAVFGSKKAPHDINSQGLCGTFNYSTD
;
A
#
# COMPACT_ATOMS: atom_id res chain seq x y z
N MET A 1 38.00 -55.50 64.87
CA MET A 1 36.65 -55.93 64.48
C MET A 1 35.81 -54.67 64.24
N MET A 2 35.00 -54.64 63.18
CA MET A 2 34.20 -53.52 62.61
C MET A 2 35.00 -52.42 61.87
N THR A 3 35.12 -52.41 60.54
CA THR A 3 34.19 -52.15 59.39
C THR A 3 33.89 -50.68 59.08
N LEU A 4 34.44 -50.24 57.93
CA LEU A 4 33.80 -49.56 56.80
C LEU A 4 32.94 -48.29 57.08
N GLN A 5 33.29 -47.16 56.45
CA GLN A 5 32.55 -46.64 55.27
C GLN A 5 33.05 -45.27 54.80
N ARG A 6 33.54 -45.30 53.56
CA ARG A 6 33.77 -44.18 52.63
C ARG A 6 32.43 -43.46 52.38
N ARG A 7 32.38 -42.14 52.61
CA ARG A 7 31.27 -41.29 52.14
C ARG A 7 31.85 -40.15 51.30
N TYR A 8 31.71 -40.28 49.99
CA TYR A 8 31.90 -39.18 49.05
C TYR A 8 30.67 -38.27 49.12
N PRO A 9 30.82 -36.94 49.30
CA PRO A 9 29.76 -36.04 48.95
C PRO A 9 29.75 -35.89 47.43
N VAL A 10 28.71 -36.45 46.80
CA VAL A 10 28.33 -36.14 45.42
C VAL A 10 27.84 -34.69 45.42
N ALA A 11 28.68 -33.78 44.91
CA ALA A 11 28.26 -32.41 44.65
C ALA A 11 27.44 -32.39 43.36
N ILE A 12 26.12 -32.23 43.47
CA ILE A 12 25.21 -32.04 42.34
C ILE A 12 25.38 -30.59 41.88
N ALA A 13 26.11 -30.39 40.79
CA ALA A 13 26.16 -29.11 40.09
C ALA A 13 24.86 -28.92 39.31
N VAL A 14 23.97 -28.05 39.80
CA VAL A 14 22.78 -27.62 39.05
C VAL A 14 23.25 -26.54 38.06
N ALA A 15 23.52 -26.94 36.82
CA ALA A 15 23.73 -26.01 35.72
C ALA A 15 22.37 -25.49 35.23
N ALA A 16 21.98 -24.30 35.67
CA ALA A 16 20.83 -23.59 35.13
C ALA A 16 21.19 -23.01 33.75
N CYS A 17 20.96 -23.79 32.68
CA CYS A 17 20.98 -23.26 31.32
C CYS A 17 19.74 -22.36 31.13
N LEU A 18 19.93 -21.05 31.31
CA LEU A 18 19.03 -20.04 30.76
C LEU A 18 19.11 -20.13 29.23
N VAL A 19 18.27 -20.97 28.64
CA VAL A 19 18.04 -20.98 27.19
C VAL A 19 17.24 -19.72 26.88
N CYS A 20 17.95 -18.62 26.59
CA CYS A 20 17.36 -17.48 25.89
C CYS A 20 17.02 -17.95 24.47
N SER A 21 15.84 -18.57 24.31
CA SER A 21 15.27 -18.80 22.99
C SER A 21 15.06 -17.42 22.35
N PRO A 22 15.68 -17.11 21.20
CA PRO A 22 15.29 -15.93 20.46
C PRO A 22 13.84 -16.17 20.03
N ALA A 23 12.93 -15.42 20.64
CA ALA A 23 11.58 -15.31 20.13
C ALA A 23 11.71 -14.73 18.71
N LEU A 24 11.59 -15.59 17.70
CA LEU A 24 11.33 -15.16 16.34
C LEU A 24 9.95 -14.53 16.36
N THR A 25 9.88 -13.24 16.68
CA THR A 25 8.71 -12.42 16.41
C THR A 25 8.51 -12.45 14.91
N GLN A 26 7.56 -13.27 14.45
CA GLN A 26 7.07 -13.22 13.09
C GLN A 26 6.35 -11.88 12.94
N SER A 27 7.08 -10.83 12.57
CA SER A 27 6.46 -9.62 12.04
C SER A 27 5.67 -10.07 10.83
N ALA A 28 4.34 -10.05 10.94
CA ALA A 28 3.48 -10.17 9.78
C ALA A 28 3.91 -9.09 8.78
N THR A 29 4.35 -9.49 7.59
CA THR A 29 4.63 -8.54 6.54
C THR A 29 3.32 -7.83 6.23
N GLU A 30 3.23 -6.54 6.57
CA GLU A 30 2.08 -5.71 6.26
C GLU A 30 1.94 -5.67 4.73
N ARG A 31 0.91 -6.36 4.23
CA ARG A 31 0.65 -6.49 2.80
C ARG A 31 -0.61 -5.71 2.48
N HIS A 32 -0.43 -4.61 1.79
CA HIS A 32 -1.53 -3.74 1.37
C HIS A 32 -2.16 -4.24 0.08
N VAL A 33 -3.47 -4.01 -0.07
CA VAL A 33 -4.23 -4.51 -1.22
C VAL A 33 -3.63 -4.14 -2.56
N TRP A 34 -3.05 -2.95 -2.76
CA TRP A 34 -2.49 -2.52 -4.06
C TRP A 34 -1.21 -3.28 -4.45
N GLN A 35 -0.58 -3.99 -3.52
CA GLN A 35 0.58 -4.85 -3.83
C GLN A 35 0.17 -6.12 -4.60
N GLU A 36 -1.12 -6.43 -4.64
CA GLU A 36 -1.64 -7.63 -5.28
C GLU A 36 -1.90 -7.45 -6.77
N LYS A 37 -1.52 -8.46 -7.56
CA LYS A 37 -1.86 -8.52 -8.97
C LYS A 37 -3.32 -8.96 -9.13
N ARG A 38 -4.24 -7.99 -9.20
CA ARG A 38 -5.67 -8.27 -9.31
C ARG A 38 -6.43 -7.16 -10.03
N LYS A 39 -7.70 -7.44 -10.30
CA LYS A 39 -8.69 -6.48 -10.77
C LYS A 39 -9.40 -5.88 -9.54
N TYR A 40 -9.75 -4.61 -9.62
CA TYR A 40 -10.59 -3.92 -8.64
C TYR A 40 -11.78 -3.31 -9.35
N GLU A 41 -12.98 -3.63 -8.87
CA GLU A 41 -14.21 -3.08 -9.43
C GLU A 41 -14.48 -1.68 -8.86
N PRO A 42 -15.06 -0.75 -9.64
CA PRO A 42 -15.41 0.57 -9.15
C PRO A 42 -16.38 0.50 -7.97
N TYR A 43 -16.07 1.23 -6.90
CA TYR A 43 -16.99 1.44 -5.78
C TYR A 43 -17.63 2.82 -5.85
N SER A 44 -16.90 3.86 -6.29
CA SER A 44 -17.46 5.19 -6.49
C SER A 44 -18.00 5.41 -7.91
N ARG A 45 -19.04 6.25 -8.04
CA ARG A 45 -19.58 6.67 -9.35
C ARG A 45 -18.52 7.33 -10.24
N THR A 46 -17.58 8.06 -9.63
CA THR A 46 -16.46 8.69 -10.33
C THR A 46 -15.49 7.65 -10.91
N ALA A 47 -15.19 6.59 -10.16
CA ALA A 47 -14.41 5.47 -10.68
C ALA A 47 -15.15 4.76 -11.84
N GLU A 48 -16.45 4.54 -11.71
CA GLU A 48 -17.25 3.88 -12.74
C GLU A 48 -17.28 4.67 -14.07
N SER A 49 -17.43 5.99 -13.99
CA SER A 49 -17.62 6.88 -15.14
C SER A 49 -16.31 7.29 -15.82
N ILE A 50 -15.19 7.34 -15.09
CA ILE A 50 -13.89 7.80 -15.59
C ILE A 50 -12.95 6.63 -15.82
N THR A 51 -12.57 5.91 -14.76
CA THR A 51 -11.51 4.89 -14.84
C THR A 51 -12.04 3.53 -15.28
N GLY A 52 -13.30 3.23 -14.98
CA GLY A 52 -13.82 1.87 -14.95
C GLY A 52 -13.07 1.00 -13.96
N ALA A 53 -13.22 -0.31 -14.09
CA ALA A 53 -12.44 -1.27 -13.33
C ALA A 53 -10.96 -1.14 -13.67
N ILE A 54 -10.11 -1.22 -12.65
CA ILE A 54 -8.66 -1.14 -12.82
C ILE A 54 -8.02 -2.51 -12.61
N ARG A 55 -6.90 -2.77 -13.26
CA ARG A 55 -6.04 -3.93 -12.97
C ARG A 55 -4.67 -3.43 -12.59
N LEU A 56 -4.18 -3.87 -11.44
CA LEU A 56 -2.81 -3.62 -11.00
C LEU A 56 -1.95 -4.84 -11.31
N SER A 57 -0.71 -4.61 -11.73
CA SER A 57 0.28 -5.69 -11.88
C SER A 57 0.78 -6.24 -10.55
N GLY A 58 0.45 -5.58 -9.43
CA GLY A 58 1.07 -5.77 -8.12
C GLY A 58 2.43 -5.07 -8.02
N ASN A 59 2.88 -4.88 -6.79
CA ASN A 59 4.18 -4.32 -6.42
C ASN A 59 4.76 -5.16 -5.26
N PRO A 60 5.49 -6.25 -5.54
CA PRO A 60 6.00 -7.14 -4.49
C PRO A 60 7.09 -6.48 -3.64
N ASP A 61 7.77 -5.46 -4.16
CA ASP A 61 8.87 -4.75 -3.49
C ASP A 61 8.34 -3.55 -2.69
N PHE A 62 7.20 -3.72 -2.00
CA PHE A 62 6.42 -2.68 -1.34
C PHE A 62 7.24 -1.49 -0.82
N ALA A 63 6.83 -0.28 -1.24
CA ALA A 63 7.38 1.00 -0.82
C ALA A 63 8.89 1.19 -1.06
N SER A 64 9.54 0.31 -1.81
CA SER A 64 10.94 0.51 -2.23
C SER A 64 10.97 1.60 -3.30
N PRO A 65 11.59 2.77 -3.05
CA PRO A 65 11.66 3.82 -4.06
C PRO A 65 12.28 3.30 -5.36
N GLY A 66 11.62 3.55 -6.48
CA GLY A 66 12.01 3.05 -7.79
C GLY A 66 11.38 1.71 -8.18
N SER A 67 10.67 1.01 -7.27
CA SER A 67 9.89 -0.17 -7.65
C SER A 67 8.78 0.20 -8.63
N LYS A 68 8.37 -0.76 -9.46
CA LYS A 68 7.50 -0.50 -10.60
C LYS A 68 6.25 -1.34 -10.54
N MET A 69 5.15 -0.76 -11.00
CA MET A 69 3.93 -1.48 -11.31
C MET A 69 3.23 -0.84 -12.51
N THR A 70 2.26 -1.53 -13.09
CA THR A 70 1.43 -0.99 -14.18
C THR A 70 -0.02 -0.98 -13.71
N ILE A 71 -0.72 0.11 -13.99
CA ILE A 71 -2.18 0.20 -13.88
C ILE A 71 -2.79 0.14 -15.28
N THR A 72 -3.79 -0.73 -15.46
CA THR A 72 -4.63 -0.79 -16.65
C THR A 72 -6.03 -0.32 -16.29
N PHE A 73 -6.55 0.66 -17.03
CA PHE A 73 -7.90 1.22 -16.87
C PHE A 73 -8.95 0.41 -17.63
N GLY A 74 -10.23 0.66 -17.34
CA GLY A 74 -11.37 -0.09 -17.88
C GLY A 74 -11.55 0.02 -19.39
N ASN A 75 -10.91 1.00 -20.04
CA ASN A 75 -10.85 1.11 -21.51
C ASN A 75 -9.62 0.44 -22.13
N GLY A 76 -8.84 -0.31 -21.35
CA GLY A 76 -7.66 -1.06 -21.80
C GLY A 76 -6.36 -0.23 -21.85
N LYS A 77 -6.42 1.09 -21.69
CA LYS A 77 -5.21 1.92 -21.60
C LYS A 77 -4.43 1.57 -20.34
N ASN A 78 -3.11 1.62 -20.43
CA ASN A 78 -2.22 1.39 -19.31
C ASN A 78 -1.14 2.45 -19.21
N VAL A 79 -0.62 2.60 -17.99
CA VAL A 79 0.52 3.46 -17.68
C VAL A 79 1.38 2.77 -16.63
N ASP A 80 2.69 2.97 -16.77
CA ASP A 80 3.65 2.51 -15.77
C ASP A 80 3.72 3.51 -14.62
N LEU A 81 3.88 2.97 -13.42
CA LEU A 81 3.97 3.65 -12.15
C LEU A 81 5.33 3.34 -11.52
N THR A 82 6.00 4.36 -11.00
CA THR A 82 7.26 4.21 -10.25
C THR A 82 7.06 4.70 -8.82
N SER A 83 7.29 3.82 -7.84
CA SER A 83 7.13 4.16 -6.43
C SER A 83 8.12 5.23 -6.01
N LEU A 84 7.64 6.21 -5.24
CA LEU A 84 8.44 7.18 -4.50
C LEU A 84 8.54 6.80 -3.01
N GLY A 85 7.99 5.64 -2.64
CA GLY A 85 7.90 5.15 -1.27
C GLY A 85 6.53 5.40 -0.65
N ALA A 86 6.35 4.81 0.52
CA ALA A 86 5.15 4.95 1.33
C ALA A 86 5.37 5.90 2.52
N SER A 87 4.28 6.52 2.99
CA SER A 87 4.34 7.37 4.18
C SER A 87 3.05 7.37 4.98
N TRP A 88 3.21 7.54 6.30
CA TRP A 88 2.12 7.64 7.26
C TRP A 88 1.65 9.10 7.43
N ARG A 89 0.62 9.48 6.68
CA ARG A 89 0.06 10.85 6.61
C ARG A 89 -1.46 10.81 6.44
N GLN A 90 -2.09 11.98 6.47
CA GLN A 90 -3.50 12.11 6.12
C GLN A 90 -3.62 11.99 4.60
N TRP A 91 -4.19 10.89 4.13
CA TRP A 91 -4.32 10.58 2.70
C TRP A 91 -5.78 10.53 2.24
N ASP A 92 -6.72 10.79 3.15
CA ASP A 92 -8.15 10.82 2.88
C ASP A 92 -8.70 12.25 3.04
N GLU A 93 -9.47 12.71 2.06
CA GLU A 93 -10.13 14.04 2.10
C GLU A 93 -11.23 14.08 3.18
N THR A 94 -11.82 12.92 3.46
CA THR A 94 -13.02 12.79 4.30
C THR A 94 -12.71 12.28 5.70
N ASP A 95 -11.60 11.56 5.89
CA ASP A 95 -11.12 11.09 7.19
C ASP A 95 -9.83 11.82 7.58
N LYS A 96 -9.80 12.38 8.79
CA LYS A 96 -8.63 13.07 9.35
C LYS A 96 -7.58 12.11 9.90
N LYS A 97 -7.87 10.81 9.96
CA LYS A 97 -6.91 9.80 10.39
C LYS A 97 -5.75 9.70 9.42
N LYS A 98 -4.60 9.32 9.97
CA LYS A 98 -3.43 8.96 9.17
C LYS A 98 -3.54 7.50 8.73
N ALA A 99 -3.05 7.23 7.54
CA ALA A 99 -2.93 5.89 6.98
C ALA A 99 -1.60 5.74 6.26
N THR A 100 -1.18 4.51 6.03
CA THR A 100 -0.10 4.21 5.08
C THR A 100 -0.64 4.40 3.68
N ALA A 101 0.06 5.18 2.87
CA ALA A 101 -0.20 5.25 1.44
C ALA A 101 1.12 5.24 0.67
N GLU A 102 1.10 4.69 -0.53
CA GLU A 102 2.25 4.66 -1.42
C GLU A 102 2.05 5.64 -2.57
N VAL A 103 3.05 6.51 -2.76
CA VAL A 103 3.03 7.53 -3.80
C VAL A 103 3.76 7.00 -5.02
N PHE A 104 3.12 7.06 -6.18
CA PHE A 104 3.67 6.65 -7.45
C PHE A 104 3.74 7.83 -8.41
N LYS A 105 4.88 7.98 -9.08
CA LYS A 105 5.00 8.82 -10.27
C LYS A 105 4.47 8.06 -11.48
N ILE A 106 3.59 8.69 -12.24
CA ILE A 106 3.06 8.13 -13.49
C ILE A 106 4.05 8.42 -14.62
N SER A 107 4.29 7.44 -15.48
CA SER A 107 5.16 7.59 -16.66
C SER A 107 4.64 8.63 -17.67
N ARG A 108 3.31 8.73 -17.83
CA ARG A 108 2.60 9.68 -18.69
C ARG A 108 1.12 9.74 -18.29
N ASP A 109 0.44 10.82 -18.62
CA ASP A 109 -1.03 10.88 -18.52
C ASP A 109 -1.65 9.84 -19.49
N PRO A 110 -2.65 9.04 -19.07
CA PRO A 110 -3.30 8.07 -19.95
C PRO A 110 -4.18 8.72 -21.05
N GLY A 111 -4.43 10.02 -20.97
CA GLY A 111 -5.35 10.76 -21.83
C GLY A 111 -6.81 10.35 -21.57
N ALA A 112 -7.63 10.39 -22.62
CA ALA A 112 -9.04 10.02 -22.53
C ALA A 112 -9.25 8.56 -22.05
N LEU A 113 -10.05 8.41 -21.00
CA LEU A 113 -10.50 7.17 -20.38
C LEU A 113 -11.97 6.90 -20.78
N LYS A 114 -12.78 6.30 -19.91
CA LYS A 114 -14.19 6.04 -20.21
C LYS A 114 -14.93 7.34 -20.44
N ASN A 115 -15.86 7.31 -21.39
CA ASN A 115 -16.73 8.44 -21.76
C ASN A 115 -15.96 9.73 -22.14
N GLY A 116 -14.70 9.61 -22.57
CA GLY A 116 -13.87 10.78 -22.91
C GLY A 116 -13.31 11.55 -21.71
N ASN A 117 -13.58 11.10 -20.48
CA ASN A 117 -13.05 11.72 -19.27
C ASN A 117 -11.53 11.51 -19.14
N THR A 118 -10.85 12.33 -18.35
CA THR A 118 -9.42 12.17 -18.04
C THR A 118 -9.23 12.12 -16.53
N LEU A 119 -8.04 11.75 -16.04
CA LEU A 119 -7.81 11.65 -14.59
C LEU A 119 -7.87 13.02 -13.86
N CYS A 120 -7.37 14.09 -14.50
CA CYS A 120 -7.34 15.45 -13.94
C CYS A 120 -8.19 16.47 -14.71
N GLY A 121 -9.02 16.06 -15.66
CA GLY A 121 -9.79 16.96 -16.54
C GLY A 121 -8.95 17.60 -17.63
N ASP A 122 -7.97 18.45 -17.26
CA ASP A 122 -7.15 19.22 -18.19
C ASP A 122 -5.78 18.59 -18.48
N LEU A 123 -5.62 18.08 -19.70
CA LEU A 123 -4.37 17.47 -20.18
C LEU A 123 -3.24 18.47 -20.46
N THR A 124 -3.56 19.76 -20.58
CA THR A 124 -2.62 20.81 -21.01
C THR A 124 -2.01 21.59 -19.85
N SER A 125 -2.83 22.00 -18.87
CA SER A 125 -2.33 22.80 -17.73
C SER A 125 -2.00 21.97 -16.49
N GLY A 126 -2.53 20.75 -16.38
CA GLY A 126 -2.34 19.90 -15.20
C GLY A 126 -2.54 18.41 -15.48
N PRO A 127 -1.78 17.80 -16.42
CA PRO A 127 -1.86 16.37 -16.66
C PRO A 127 -1.51 15.59 -15.39
N ALA A 128 -2.11 14.41 -15.22
CA ALA A 128 -1.84 13.55 -14.07
C ALA A 128 -0.35 13.17 -14.00
N GLN A 129 0.27 13.47 -12.86
CA GLN A 129 1.70 13.21 -12.60
C GLN A 129 1.92 12.15 -11.52
N TYR A 130 1.02 12.08 -10.53
CA TYR A 130 1.14 11.17 -9.40
C TYR A 130 -0.17 10.47 -9.09
N ILE A 131 -0.06 9.20 -8.71
CA ILE A 131 -1.13 8.39 -8.13
C ILE A 131 -0.70 8.00 -6.72
N VAL A 132 -1.62 8.09 -5.77
CA VAL A 132 -1.43 7.60 -4.41
C VAL A 132 -2.44 6.50 -4.15
N PHE A 133 -1.96 5.33 -3.74
CA PHE A 133 -2.82 4.23 -3.30
C PHE A 133 -2.84 4.15 -1.78
N LEU A 134 -4.03 3.96 -1.22
CA LEU A 134 -4.26 3.78 0.21
C LEU A 134 -5.39 2.79 0.44
N GLU A 135 -5.41 2.17 1.62
CA GLU A 135 -6.58 1.44 2.10
C GLU A 135 -7.49 2.40 2.86
N LYS A 136 -8.78 2.38 2.51
CA LYS A 136 -9.82 3.17 3.17
C LYS A 136 -10.75 2.25 3.93
N SER A 137 -11.06 2.61 5.16
CA SER A 137 -12.07 1.88 5.94
C SER A 137 -13.44 1.98 5.24
N SER A 138 -14.12 0.84 5.11
CA SER A 138 -15.54 0.77 4.75
C SER A 138 -16.38 0.40 5.97
N PHE A 139 -17.64 0.80 6.02
CA PHE A 139 -18.54 0.44 7.11
C PHE A 139 -18.99 -1.02 6.96
N GLY A 140 -18.40 -1.93 7.73
CA GLY A 140 -18.84 -3.32 7.83
C GLY A 140 -18.32 -4.28 6.75
N ASP A 141 -17.57 -3.77 5.77
CA ASP A 141 -17.04 -4.53 4.64
C ASP A 141 -15.50 -4.54 4.60
N SER A 142 -14.93 -5.29 3.65
CA SER A 142 -13.51 -5.24 3.29
C SER A 142 -13.04 -3.79 3.05
N PRO A 143 -11.77 -3.46 3.34
CA PRO A 143 -11.24 -2.13 3.08
C PRO A 143 -11.38 -1.77 1.60
N LEU A 144 -11.62 -0.52 1.25
CA LEU A 144 -11.61 -0.08 -0.14
C LEU A 144 -10.18 0.25 -0.57
N LEU A 145 -9.86 0.00 -1.84
CA LEU A 145 -8.69 0.60 -2.46
C LEU A 145 -9.03 2.03 -2.84
N GLY A 146 -8.44 2.98 -2.12
CA GLY A 146 -8.44 4.40 -2.47
C GLY A 146 -7.35 4.71 -3.48
N MET A 147 -7.67 5.57 -4.45
CA MET A 147 -6.73 6.14 -5.40
C MET A 147 -6.91 7.66 -5.44
N ALA A 148 -5.88 8.41 -5.07
CA ALA A 148 -5.84 9.86 -5.25
C ALA A 148 -4.89 10.23 -6.39
N VAL A 149 -5.27 11.20 -7.22
CA VAL A 149 -4.49 11.63 -8.38
C VAL A 149 -4.12 13.10 -8.27
N PHE A 150 -2.86 13.40 -8.56
CA PHE A 150 -2.32 14.75 -8.51
C PHE A 150 -1.71 15.15 -9.85
N GLY A 151 -2.07 16.33 -10.34
CA GLY A 151 -1.52 16.97 -11.54
C GLY A 151 -0.42 18.00 -11.27
N SER A 152 0.08 18.09 -10.04
CA SER A 152 1.13 19.04 -9.67
C SER A 152 2.53 18.59 -10.10
N LYS A 153 3.47 19.53 -10.21
CA LYS A 153 4.86 19.24 -10.59
C LYS A 153 5.65 18.53 -9.48
N LYS A 154 5.30 18.79 -8.22
CA LYS A 154 5.96 18.23 -7.04
C LYS A 154 5.19 17.03 -6.54
N ALA A 155 5.89 16.01 -6.03
CA ALA A 155 5.24 14.86 -5.41
C ALA A 155 4.37 15.32 -4.22
N PRO A 156 3.17 14.74 -4.05
CA PRO A 156 2.30 15.07 -2.93
C PRO A 156 2.91 14.60 -1.61
N HIS A 157 2.72 15.40 -0.55
CA HIS A 157 3.12 15.05 0.82
C HIS A 157 1.98 14.41 1.62
N ASP A 158 0.74 14.82 1.30
CA ASP A 158 -0.50 14.40 1.93
C ASP A 158 -1.68 14.71 0.99
N ILE A 159 -2.91 14.45 1.43
CA ILE A 159 -4.11 14.72 0.63
C ILE A 159 -4.33 16.21 0.31
N ASN A 160 -3.84 17.12 1.16
CA ASN A 160 -4.02 18.57 0.97
C ASN A 160 -2.95 19.17 0.05
N SER A 161 -2.06 18.34 -0.48
CA SER A 161 -1.02 18.78 -1.40
C SER A 161 -1.62 19.37 -2.68
N GLN A 162 -0.98 20.41 -3.19
CA GLN A 162 -1.44 21.12 -4.39
C GLN A 162 -1.63 20.15 -5.57
N GLY A 163 -2.67 20.41 -6.36
CA GLY A 163 -2.91 19.70 -7.61
C GLY A 163 -3.64 18.37 -7.45
N LEU A 164 -4.18 18.06 -6.26
CA LEU A 164 -5.20 17.02 -6.14
C LEU A 164 -6.33 17.30 -7.14
N CYS A 165 -6.60 16.33 -8.01
CA CYS A 165 -7.51 16.51 -9.13
C CYS A 165 -8.58 15.41 -9.22
N GLY A 166 -8.40 14.29 -8.51
CA GLY A 166 -9.37 13.21 -8.51
C GLY A 166 -9.14 12.20 -7.39
N THR A 167 -10.22 11.72 -6.80
CA THR A 167 -10.23 10.61 -5.86
C THR A 167 -11.22 9.53 -6.29
N PHE A 168 -10.77 8.28 -6.22
CA PHE A 168 -11.47 7.12 -6.74
C PHE A 168 -11.42 6.02 -5.68
N ASN A 169 -12.51 5.27 -5.55
CA ASN A 169 -12.59 4.15 -4.61
C ASN A 169 -12.98 2.89 -5.38
N TYR A 170 -12.36 1.77 -5.02
CA TYR A 170 -12.59 0.47 -5.62
C TYR A 170 -12.84 -0.58 -4.54
N SER A 171 -13.70 -1.56 -4.83
CA SER A 171 -13.93 -2.71 -3.94
C SER A 171 -12.70 -3.63 -3.94
N THR A 172 -12.43 -4.24 -2.78
CA THR A 172 -11.38 -5.24 -2.59
C THR A 172 -11.91 -6.65 -2.35
N ASP A 173 -13.21 -6.85 -2.58
CA ASP A 173 -13.85 -8.17 -2.54
C ASP A 173 -13.46 -9.03 -3.76
#